data_AF-A0A7V8ZLT2-F1
#
_entry.id   AF-A0A7V8ZLT2-F1
#
_cell.length_a   1.000
_cell.length_b   1.000
_cell.length_c   1.000
_cell.angle_alpha   90.00
_cell.angle_beta   90.00
_cell.angle_gamma   90.00
#
_symmetry.space_group_name_H-M   'P 1'
#
loop_
_entity.id
_entity.type
_entity.pdbx_description
1 polymer ?
#
loop_
_entity_poly.entity_id
_entity_poly.type
_entity_poly.pdbx_seq_one_letter_code
_entity_poly.pdbx_strand_id
1 'polypeptide(L)' 'LQEVGVRRNPFQRRARLASFEFALGSGRRGRVRHLEAATADGALAALRS' A
#
# COMPACT_ATOMS: atom_id res chain seq x y z
N LEU A 1 6.99 15.00 -5.80
CA LEU A 1 6.48 14.53 -4.50
C LEU A 1 5.93 13.12 -4.69
N GLN A 2 6.37 12.16 -3.86
CA GLN A 2 5.90 10.78 -3.89
C GLN A 2 5.07 10.54 -2.63
N GLU A 3 3.80 10.14 -2.80
CA GLU A 3 2.92 9.81 -1.68
C GLU A 3 2.70 8.29 -1.70
N VAL A 4 2.92 7.63 -0.57
CA VAL A 4 2.73 6.18 -0.43
C VAL A 4 2.04 5.87 0.89
N GLY A 5 1.07 4.96 0.85
CA GLY A 5 0.25 4.61 2.00
C GLY A 5 -0.30 3.20 1.95
N VAL A 6 -0.58 2.66 3.14
CA VAL A 6 -1.21 1.34 3.32
C VAL A 6 -2.52 1.54 4.06
N ARG A 7 -3.60 0.95 3.54
CA ARG A 7 -4.92 0.98 4.16
C ARG A 7 -5.43 -0.44 4.37
N ARG A 8 -6.08 -0.68 5.52
CA ARG A 8 -6.69 -1.97 5.87
C ARG A 8 -8.10 -1.75 6.39
N ASN A 9 -9.05 -2.51 5.85
CA ASN A 9 -10.40 -2.62 6.43
C ASN A 9 -10.50 -3.87 7.34
N PRO A 10 -11.56 -4.00 8.16
CA PRO A 10 -11.71 -5.14 9.08
C PRO A 10 -11.67 -6.52 8.40
N PHE A 11 -12.22 -6.66 7.19
CA PHE A 11 -12.20 -7.91 6.43
C PHE A 11 -10.79 -8.26 5.92
N GLN A 12 -10.06 -7.26 5.42
CA GLN A 12 -8.68 -7.40 5.00
C GLN A 12 -7.78 -7.77 6.17
N ARG A 13 -7.97 -7.15 7.35
CA ARG A 13 -7.25 -7.55 8.57
C ARG A 13 -7.55 -8.99 8.96
N ARG A 14 -8.83 -9.39 8.84
CA ARG A 14 -9.36 -10.78 8.81
C ARG A 14 -8.43 -11.75 8.07
N ALA A 15 -8.19 -11.40 6.81
CA ALA A 15 -7.51 -12.23 5.83
C ALA A 15 -6.00 -11.95 5.70
N ARG A 16 -5.40 -11.15 6.60
CA ARG A 16 -4.00 -10.68 6.48
C ARG A 16 -3.69 -9.98 5.15
N LEU A 17 -4.65 -9.22 4.64
CA LEU A 17 -4.54 -8.43 3.41
C LEU A 17 -4.48 -6.92 3.71
N ALA A 18 -4.06 -6.15 2.70
CA ALA A 18 -4.04 -4.70 2.70
C ALA A 18 -4.26 -4.14 1.30
N SER A 19 -4.55 -2.84 1.24
CA SER A 19 -4.49 -2.05 0.02
C SER A 19 -3.26 -1.15 0.09
N PHE A 20 -2.45 -1.16 -0.97
CA PHE A 20 -1.28 -0.31 -1.13
C PHE A 20 -1.61 0.80 -2.14
N GLU A 21 -1.39 2.06 -1.76
CA GLU A 21 -1.68 3.24 -2.56
C GLU A 21 -0.39 4.02 -2.82
N PHE A 22 -0.18 4.45 -4.07
CA PHE A 22 0.99 5.22 -4.46
C PHE A 22 0.63 6.33 -5.44
N ALA A 23 1.28 7.48 -5.30
CA ALA A 23 1.26 8.59 -6.25
C ALA A 23 2.69 8.91 -6.68
N LEU A 24 2.93 8.89 -7.99
CA LEU A 24 4.19 9.28 -8.60
C LEU A 24 4.17 10.78 -8.90
N GLY A 25 5.36 11.41 -8.87
CA GLY A 25 5.51 12.86 -9.08
C GLY A 25 4.98 13.37 -10.43
N SER A 26 4.73 12.49 -11.39
CA SER A 26 4.05 12.78 -12.67
C SER A 26 2.53 12.92 -12.56
N GLY A 27 1.96 12.85 -11.35
CA GLY A 27 0.52 12.88 -11.11
C GLY A 27 -0.18 11.52 -11.25
N ARG A 28 0.55 10.48 -11.68
CA ARG A 28 -0.01 9.13 -11.82
C ARG A 28 -0.24 8.50 -10.45
N ARG A 29 -1.49 8.11 -10.18
CA ARG A 29 -1.89 7.38 -8.96
C ARG A 29 -2.20 5.92 -9.29
N GLY A 30 -1.79 5.02 -8.40
CA GLY A 30 -2.06 3.60 -8.49
C GLY A 30 -2.50 3.03 -7.14
N ARG A 31 -3.31 1.98 -7.20
CA ARG A 31 -3.76 1.24 -6.03
C ARG A 31 -3.71 -0.24 -6.31
N VAL A 32 -3.02 -0.99 -5.46
CA VAL A 32 -3.03 -2.46 -5.46
C VAL A 32 -3.92 -2.90 -4.30
N ARG A 33 -4.98 -3.66 -4.60
CA ARG A 33 -5.91 -4.19 -3.60
C ARG A 33 -5.60 -5.65 -3.32
N HIS A 34 -5.99 -6.13 -2.13
CA HIS A 34 -5.85 -7.53 -1.74
C HIS A 34 -4.39 -8.01 -1.77
N LEU A 35 -3.46 -7.10 -1.49
CA LEU A 35 -2.06 -7.45 -1.30
C LEU A 35 -1.90 -8.09 0.07
N GLU A 36 -0.99 -9.05 0.20
CA GLU A 36 -0.61 -9.55 1.52
C GLU A 36 -0.14 -8.39 2.41
N ALA A 37 -0.59 -8.36 3.66
CA ALA A 37 -0.29 -7.27 4.59
C ALA A 37 1.22 -7.10 4.82
N ALA A 38 1.97 -8.20 4.96
CA ALA A 38 3.42 -8.17 5.14
C ALA A 38 4.13 -7.61 3.89
N THR A 39 3.71 -8.04 2.70
CA THR A 39 4.23 -7.51 1.44
C THR A 39 3.93 -6.01 1.28
N ALA A 40 2.73 -5.55 1.66
CA ALA A 40 2.36 -4.13 1.63
C ALA A 40 3.21 -3.28 2.59
N ASP A 41 3.49 -3.80 3.78
CA ASP A 41 4.34 -3.13 4.77
C ASP A 41 5.81 -3.07 4.31
N GLY A 42 6.32 -4.17 3.75
CA GLY A 42 7.67 -4.22 3.19
C GLY A 42 7.86 -3.22 2.04
N ALA A 43 6.88 -3.12 1.14
CA ALA A 43 6.88 -2.14 0.07
C ALA A 43 6.86 -0.69 0.60
N LEU A 44 6.06 -0.42 1.63
CA LEU A 44 6.02 0.91 2.26
C LEU A 44 7.36 1.26 2.92
N ALA A 45 7.98 0.31 3.61
CA ALA A 45 9.28 0.51 4.25
C ALA A 45 10.38 0.80 3.23
N ALA A 46 10.45 0.03 2.14
CA ALA A 46 11.44 0.20 1.08
C ALA A 46 11.34 1.54 0.34
N LEU A 47 10.17 2.18 0.33
CA LEU A 47 9.96 3.48 -0.32
C LEU A 47 10.14 4.67 0.63
N ARG A 48 10.37 4.42 1.92
CA ARG A 48 10.64 5.44 2.95
C ARG A 48 12.13 5.55 3.30
N SER A 49 12.94 4.53 2.97
CA SER A 49 14.41 4.54 3.06
C SER A 49 15.02 5.27 1.87
#